data_AF-A0A2G6GUJ2-F1
#
_entry.id   AF-A0A2G6GUJ2-F1
#
_cell.length_a   1.000
_cell.length_b   1.000
_cell.length_c   1.000
_cell.angle_alpha   90.00
_cell.angle_beta   90.00
_cell.angle_gamma   90.00
#
_symmetry.space_group_name_H-M   'P 1'
#
loop_
_entity.id
_entity.type
_entity.pdbx_description
1 polymer ?
#
loop_
_entity_poly.entity_id
_entity_poly.type
_entity_poly.pdbx_seq_one_letter_code
_entity_poly.pdbx_strand_id
1 'polypeptide(L)'
;AQFRSHVDGTPRIFTPERVINIERIIGADIIMPLDECPPGDASHGYASESLDLTLRWYDRAHRQMARTVPLYGYEQALFPIVQGAAHLDLRTKSAEVLAGYDAPGYAIGGLAVGEPTEVMYQVLEHLHPIMPSDRPRYLMGVGTPANLLEAIARGVDMFDCVMPTRNARNGMVFTHEGILNLKNLKWRNDHSPLDPSSSSGLSRKYSRAYLRHLFVSNELLAGQIASVHNLSFYLQLMEEARGHIAAGTFSQWKRQLVPKLARKL
;
A
#
# COMPACT_ATOMS: atom_id res chain seq x y z
N ALA A 1 -7.99 -11.20 19.31
CA ALA A 1 -9.05 -10.21 19.05
C ALA A 1 -10.39 -10.90 18.82
N GLN A 2 -11.45 -10.49 19.53
CA GLN A 2 -12.83 -10.92 19.27
C GLN A 2 -13.55 -9.85 18.43
N PHE A 3 -14.35 -10.27 17.48
CA PHE A 3 -15.15 -9.36 16.65
C PHE A 3 -16.44 -10.04 16.20
N ARG A 4 -17.36 -9.26 15.62
CA ARG A 4 -18.57 -9.78 14.98
C ARG A 4 -18.43 -9.64 13.46
N SER A 5 -18.81 -10.69 12.75
CA SER A 5 -18.89 -10.67 11.29
C SER A 5 -19.84 -9.57 10.80
N HIS A 6 -19.40 -8.77 9.84
CA HIS A 6 -20.23 -7.73 9.22
C HIS A 6 -21.29 -8.30 8.25
N VAL A 7 -21.20 -9.60 7.91
CA VAL A 7 -22.14 -10.28 7.01
C VAL A 7 -23.36 -10.82 7.76
N ASP A 8 -23.14 -11.42 8.93
CA ASP A 8 -24.17 -12.19 9.66
C ASP A 8 -24.19 -11.93 11.18
N GLY A 9 -23.32 -11.06 11.71
CA GLY A 9 -23.27 -10.72 13.14
C GLY A 9 -22.68 -11.80 14.05
N THR A 10 -22.24 -12.93 13.48
CA THR A 10 -21.71 -14.06 14.27
C THR A 10 -20.41 -13.69 14.96
N PRO A 11 -20.20 -14.09 16.24
CA PRO A 11 -18.95 -13.83 16.94
C PRO A 11 -17.83 -14.66 16.33
N ARG A 12 -16.67 -14.03 16.12
CA ARG A 12 -15.45 -14.62 15.58
C ARG A 12 -14.27 -14.26 16.46
N ILE A 13 -13.22 -15.07 16.39
CA ILE A 13 -11.97 -14.82 17.11
C ILE A 13 -10.80 -14.98 16.16
N PHE A 14 -9.89 -14.01 16.19
CA PHE A 14 -8.57 -14.13 15.61
C PHE A 14 -7.54 -14.22 16.73
N THR A 15 -6.68 -15.23 16.63
CA THR A 15 -5.46 -15.38 17.42
C THR A 15 -4.29 -15.44 16.44
N PRO A 16 -3.05 -15.10 16.86
CA PRO A 16 -1.88 -15.21 16.00
C PRO A 16 -1.75 -16.57 15.32
N GLU A 17 -1.98 -17.66 16.05
CA GLU A 17 -1.87 -19.02 15.50
C GLU A 17 -2.97 -19.30 14.47
N ARG A 18 -4.19 -18.83 14.75
CA ARG A 18 -5.32 -19.05 13.85
C ARG A 18 -5.17 -18.28 12.55
N VAL A 19 -4.60 -17.06 12.59
CA VAL A 19 -4.33 -16.27 11.38
C VAL A 19 -3.30 -16.99 10.49
N ILE A 20 -2.19 -17.45 11.07
CA ILE A 20 -1.19 -18.26 10.33
C ILE A 20 -1.84 -19.51 9.70
N ASN A 21 -2.67 -20.24 10.45
CA ASN A 21 -3.34 -21.42 9.91
C ASN A 21 -4.31 -21.09 8.77
N ILE A 22 -5.02 -19.96 8.86
CA ILE A 22 -5.93 -19.51 7.79
C ILE A 22 -5.13 -19.18 6.53
N GLU A 23 -4.05 -18.40 6.64
CA GLU A 23 -3.22 -18.03 5.49
C GLU A 23 -2.48 -19.23 4.88
N ARG A 24 -2.12 -20.23 5.70
CA ARG A 24 -1.62 -21.54 5.24
C ARG A 24 -2.64 -22.28 4.39
N ILE A 25 -3.91 -22.28 4.80
CA ILE A 25 -5.01 -22.89 4.03
C ILE A 25 -5.31 -22.11 2.75
N ILE A 26 -5.19 -20.77 2.78
CA ILE A 26 -5.37 -19.94 1.58
C ILE A 26 -4.24 -20.21 0.56
N GLY A 27 -3.03 -20.53 1.04
CA GLY A 27 -1.86 -20.75 0.19
C GLY A 27 -1.22 -19.45 -0.30
N ALA A 28 -1.24 -18.39 0.49
CA ALA A 28 -0.58 -17.13 0.10
C ALA A 28 0.95 -17.24 0.10
N ASP A 29 1.66 -16.70 -0.88
CA ASP A 29 3.13 -16.75 -0.94
C ASP A 29 3.79 -15.93 0.18
N ILE A 30 3.22 -14.76 0.49
CA ILE A 30 3.62 -13.89 1.60
C ILE A 30 2.44 -13.80 2.57
N ILE A 31 2.71 -14.04 3.85
CA ILE A 31 1.71 -14.07 4.92
C ILE A 31 2.03 -13.01 5.97
N MET A 32 0.99 -12.47 6.61
CA MET A 32 1.13 -11.35 7.55
C MET A 32 0.66 -11.78 8.95
N PRO A 33 1.44 -11.50 10.01
CA PRO A 33 1.01 -11.80 11.37
C PRO A 33 -0.21 -10.97 11.75
N LEU A 34 -0.96 -11.47 12.73
CA LEU A 34 -1.92 -10.62 13.43
C LEU A 34 -1.17 -9.54 14.23
N ASP A 35 -1.47 -8.28 13.98
CA ASP A 35 -0.96 -7.13 14.72
C ASP A 35 -2.10 -6.26 15.28
N GLU A 36 -1.74 -5.25 16.06
CA GLU A 36 -2.65 -4.17 16.45
C GLU A 36 -2.17 -2.86 15.82
N CYS A 37 -3.08 -2.18 15.10
CA CYS A 37 -2.80 -0.91 14.46
C CYS A 37 -3.44 0.22 15.28
N PRO A 38 -2.66 0.95 16.10
CA PRO A 38 -3.17 2.10 16.83
C PRO A 38 -3.56 3.25 15.87
N PRO A 39 -4.46 4.17 16.27
CA PRO A 39 -4.73 5.40 15.53
C PRO A 39 -3.47 6.26 15.32
N GLY A 40 -3.43 7.06 14.26
CA GLY A 40 -2.26 7.89 13.94
C GLY A 40 -1.94 8.95 14.99
N ASP A 41 -2.93 9.39 15.75
CA ASP A 41 -2.84 10.35 16.86
C ASP A 41 -2.76 9.68 18.24
N ALA A 42 -2.49 8.37 18.29
CA ALA A 42 -2.36 7.63 19.54
C ALA A 42 -1.32 8.25 20.48
N SER A 43 -1.67 8.31 21.77
CA SER A 43 -0.72 8.70 22.81
C SER A 43 0.46 7.72 22.84
N HIS A 44 1.61 8.21 23.27
CA HIS A 44 2.81 7.38 23.39
C HIS A 44 2.57 6.13 24.25
N GLY A 45 1.88 6.29 25.39
CA GLY A 45 1.53 5.18 26.29
C GLY A 45 0.71 4.08 25.60
N TYR A 46 -0.37 4.43 24.92
CA TYR A 46 -1.19 3.44 24.20
C TYR A 46 -0.43 2.81 23.02
N ALA A 47 0.33 3.61 22.27
CA ALA A 47 1.16 3.09 21.17
C ALA A 47 2.22 2.10 21.68
N SER A 48 2.80 2.33 22.86
CA SER A 48 3.77 1.43 23.50
C SER A 48 3.12 0.11 23.93
N GLU A 49 1.96 0.16 24.59
CA GLU A 49 1.19 -1.03 24.98
C GLU A 49 0.77 -1.87 23.75
N SER A 50 0.32 -1.19 22.70
CA SER A 50 -0.09 -1.82 21.44
C SER A 50 1.11 -2.45 20.70
N LEU A 51 2.25 -1.77 20.70
CA LEU A 51 3.49 -2.32 20.16
C LEU A 51 3.90 -3.58 20.93
N ASP A 52 3.88 -3.57 22.27
CA ASP A 52 4.23 -4.74 23.07
C ASP A 52 3.28 -5.92 22.81
N LEU A 53 1.99 -5.66 22.57
CA LEU A 53 1.04 -6.69 22.14
C LEU A 53 1.40 -7.25 20.76
N THR A 54 1.67 -6.39 19.79
CA THR A 54 2.07 -6.76 18.43
C THR A 54 3.32 -7.63 18.43
N LEU A 55 4.36 -7.26 19.20
CA LEU A 55 5.59 -8.05 19.31
C LEU A 55 5.34 -9.44 19.93
N ARG A 56 4.51 -9.52 20.98
CA ARG A 56 4.10 -10.81 21.56
C ARG A 56 3.29 -11.66 20.58
N TRP A 57 2.45 -11.05 19.77
CA TRP A 57 1.66 -11.76 18.76
C TRP A 57 2.53 -12.25 17.62
N TYR A 58 3.52 -11.48 17.20
CA TYR A 58 4.49 -11.91 16.19
C TYR A 58 5.31 -13.13 16.66
N ASP A 59 5.84 -13.14 17.89
CA ASP A 59 6.55 -14.30 18.44
C ASP A 59 5.69 -15.58 18.38
N ARG A 60 4.40 -15.46 18.74
CA ARG A 60 3.45 -16.57 18.65
C ARG A 60 3.19 -17.02 17.21
N ALA A 61 3.04 -16.07 16.28
CA ALA A 61 2.86 -16.35 14.86
C ALA A 61 4.08 -17.07 14.28
N HIS A 62 5.28 -16.58 14.58
CA HIS A 62 6.55 -17.18 14.16
C HIS A 62 6.70 -18.62 14.69
N ARG A 63 6.40 -18.86 15.98
CA ARG A 63 6.39 -20.22 16.55
C ARG A 63 5.35 -21.13 15.91
N GLN A 64 4.16 -20.62 15.58
CA GLN A 64 3.14 -21.41 14.89
C GLN A 64 3.60 -21.79 13.48
N MET A 65 4.21 -20.84 12.77
CA MET A 65 4.77 -21.07 11.44
C MET A 65 5.81 -22.20 11.46
N ALA A 66 6.71 -22.21 12.45
CA ALA A 66 7.72 -23.27 12.62
C ALA A 66 7.14 -24.64 13.05
N ARG A 67 5.96 -24.67 13.68
CA ARG A 67 5.30 -25.91 14.13
C ARG A 67 4.36 -26.52 13.08
N THR A 68 4.06 -25.78 12.02
CA THR A 68 3.15 -26.23 10.95
C THR A 68 3.95 -26.49 9.67
N VAL A 69 3.38 -27.31 8.80
CA VAL A 69 4.01 -27.65 7.51
C VAL A 69 3.25 -26.97 6.37
N PRO A 70 3.92 -26.63 5.27
CA PRO A 70 3.23 -26.12 4.08
C PRO A 70 2.27 -27.14 3.47
N LEU A 71 1.19 -26.63 2.86
CA LEU A 71 0.17 -27.46 2.21
C LEU A 71 0.34 -27.57 0.69
N TYR A 72 1.17 -26.72 0.08
CA TYR A 72 1.27 -26.55 -1.37
C TYR A 72 2.66 -26.82 -1.95
N GLY A 73 3.57 -27.42 -1.17
CA GLY A 73 4.92 -27.79 -1.64
C GLY A 73 5.93 -26.64 -1.71
N TYR A 74 5.61 -25.47 -1.14
CA TYR A 74 6.53 -24.34 -0.98
C TYR A 74 6.38 -23.70 0.41
N GLU A 75 7.45 -23.09 0.91
CA GLU A 75 7.38 -22.30 2.14
C GLU A 75 6.75 -20.94 1.89
N GLN A 76 5.91 -20.47 2.83
CA GLN A 76 5.33 -19.14 2.78
C GLN A 76 6.23 -18.17 3.56
N ALA A 77 6.34 -16.92 3.10
CA ALA A 77 7.18 -15.91 3.72
C ALA A 77 6.39 -15.09 4.75
N LEU A 78 6.75 -15.21 6.04
CA LEU A 78 6.12 -14.42 7.11
C LEU A 78 6.82 -13.07 7.28
N PHE A 79 6.12 -11.97 7.01
CA PHE A 79 6.69 -10.62 7.16
C PHE A 79 6.26 -10.00 8.50
N PRO A 80 7.16 -9.76 9.47
CA PRO A 80 6.85 -8.95 10.65
C PRO A 80 6.41 -7.53 10.26
N ILE A 81 5.55 -6.93 11.10
CA ILE A 81 5.01 -5.58 10.88
C ILE A 81 5.62 -4.64 11.91
N VAL A 82 6.41 -3.67 11.44
CA VAL A 82 6.94 -2.59 12.27
C VAL A 82 5.79 -1.65 12.63
N GLN A 83 5.55 -1.48 13.93
CA GLN A 83 4.52 -0.62 14.52
C GLN A 83 5.16 0.45 15.43
N GLY A 84 4.35 1.37 15.95
CA GLY A 84 4.81 2.46 16.84
C GLY A 84 4.14 3.82 16.60
N ALA A 85 3.10 3.87 15.75
CA ALA A 85 2.42 5.12 15.37
C ALA A 85 3.43 6.17 14.86
N ALA A 86 3.30 7.43 15.29
CA ALA A 86 4.21 8.52 14.96
C ALA A 86 5.46 8.60 15.85
N HIS A 87 5.60 7.72 16.85
CA HIS A 87 6.65 7.80 17.87
C HIS A 87 7.93 7.10 17.42
N LEU A 88 8.97 7.86 17.10
CA LEU A 88 10.20 7.35 16.49
C LEU A 88 10.97 6.37 17.39
N ASP A 89 10.95 6.57 18.70
CA ASP A 89 11.56 5.67 19.67
C ASP A 89 10.87 4.29 19.69
N LEU A 90 9.53 4.26 19.60
CA LEU A 90 8.77 3.02 19.48
C LEU A 90 9.02 2.33 18.14
N ARG A 91 9.15 3.10 17.05
CA ARG A 91 9.52 2.59 15.73
C ARG A 91 10.90 1.94 15.73
N THR A 92 11.89 2.56 16.38
CA THR A 92 13.22 1.96 16.60
C THR A 92 13.11 0.65 17.35
N LYS A 93 12.45 0.64 18.52
CA LYS A 93 12.26 -0.57 19.34
C LYS A 93 11.63 -1.70 18.51
N SER A 94 10.59 -1.38 17.75
CA SER A 94 9.91 -2.35 16.89
C SER A 94 10.84 -2.92 15.83
N ALA A 95 11.53 -2.06 15.08
CA ALA A 95 12.44 -2.49 14.01
C ALA A 95 13.60 -3.35 14.52
N GLU A 96 14.24 -2.96 15.63
CA GLU A 96 15.36 -3.70 16.22
C GLU A 96 14.96 -5.08 16.72
N VAL A 97 13.83 -5.18 17.44
CA VAL A 97 13.31 -6.47 17.92
C VAL A 97 12.97 -7.40 16.76
N LEU A 98 12.29 -6.87 15.74
CA LEU A 98 11.85 -7.68 14.59
C LEU A 98 13.02 -8.07 13.68
N ALA A 99 14.05 -7.22 13.56
CA ALA A 99 15.27 -7.54 12.82
C ALA A 99 15.96 -8.79 13.37
N GLY A 100 15.89 -9.03 14.68
CA GLY A 100 16.45 -10.22 15.33
C GLY A 100 15.85 -11.56 14.89
N TYR A 101 14.73 -11.57 14.15
CA TYR A 101 14.09 -12.79 13.63
C TYR A 101 14.58 -13.21 12.24
N ASP A 102 15.43 -12.40 11.57
CA ASP A 102 15.92 -12.66 10.21
C ASP A 102 14.80 -13.08 9.23
N ALA A 103 13.75 -12.27 9.19
CA ALA A 103 12.57 -12.54 8.38
C ALA A 103 12.86 -12.31 6.88
N PRO A 104 12.13 -13.00 5.97
CA PRO A 104 12.32 -12.85 4.53
C PRO A 104 11.99 -11.44 3.99
N GLY A 105 11.31 -10.61 4.78
CA GLY A 105 11.00 -9.21 4.49
C GLY A 105 10.25 -8.57 5.64
N TYR A 106 10.08 -7.25 5.60
CA TYR A 106 9.57 -6.47 6.72
C TYR A 106 8.51 -5.48 6.26
N ALA A 107 7.33 -5.52 6.87
CA ALA A 107 6.28 -4.56 6.61
C ALA A 107 6.36 -3.36 7.56
N ILE A 108 5.83 -2.23 7.11
CA ILE A 108 5.70 -0.99 7.86
C ILE A 108 4.21 -0.67 7.93
N GLY A 109 3.64 -0.84 9.13
CA GLY A 109 2.21 -0.64 9.41
C GLY A 109 1.91 0.72 10.07
N GLY A 110 0.64 1.11 10.08
CA GLY A 110 0.15 2.27 10.83
C GLY A 110 0.64 3.63 10.32
N LEU A 111 0.88 3.77 9.01
CA LEU A 111 1.28 5.02 8.35
C LEU A 111 0.36 5.38 7.17
N ALA A 112 -0.93 5.09 7.34
CA ALA A 112 -2.01 5.53 6.44
C ALA A 112 -3.34 5.61 7.19
N VAL A 113 -3.29 6.00 8.48
CA VAL A 113 -4.40 5.88 9.44
C VAL A 113 -4.92 7.21 9.95
N GLY A 114 -4.50 8.32 9.32
CA GLY A 114 -5.00 9.66 9.58
C GLY A 114 -3.93 10.69 9.90
N GLU A 115 -2.67 10.25 10.03
CA GLU A 115 -1.53 11.13 10.22
C GLU A 115 -1.22 11.96 8.96
N PRO A 116 -0.61 13.15 9.12
CA PRO A 116 -0.12 13.91 7.97
C PRO A 116 0.94 13.15 7.17
N THR A 117 0.96 13.32 5.85
CA THR A 117 1.95 12.70 4.96
C THR A 117 3.40 12.92 5.42
N GLU A 118 3.72 14.10 5.96
CA GLU A 118 5.06 14.41 6.47
C GLU A 118 5.47 13.53 7.65
N VAL A 119 4.53 13.12 8.50
CA VAL A 119 4.80 12.19 9.61
C VAL A 119 5.16 10.81 9.06
N MET A 120 4.43 10.33 8.06
CA MET A 120 4.81 9.10 7.36
C MET A 120 6.24 9.20 6.79
N TYR A 121 6.58 10.29 6.11
CA TYR A 121 7.92 10.48 5.56
C TYR A 121 9.02 10.50 6.64
N GLN A 122 8.79 11.18 7.76
CA GLN A 122 9.70 11.19 8.89
C GLN A 122 9.94 9.78 9.46
N VAL A 123 8.88 8.99 9.62
CA VAL A 123 9.01 7.61 10.09
C VAL A 123 9.80 6.75 9.10
N LEU A 124 9.53 6.87 7.80
CA LEU A 124 10.26 6.12 6.77
C LEU A 124 11.75 6.48 6.74
N GLU A 125 12.09 7.77 6.81
CA GLU A 125 13.47 8.25 6.90
C GLU A 125 14.19 7.73 8.15
N HIS A 126 13.50 7.74 9.29
CA HIS A 126 14.03 7.24 10.56
C HIS A 126 14.28 5.72 10.55
N LEU A 127 13.39 4.95 9.94
CA LEU A 127 13.52 3.49 9.82
C LEU A 127 14.59 3.07 8.81
N HIS A 128 14.89 3.90 7.81
CA HIS A 128 15.79 3.56 6.71
C HIS A 128 17.17 3.00 7.16
N PRO A 129 17.90 3.62 8.11
CA PRO A 129 19.19 3.09 8.58
C PRO A 129 19.07 1.94 9.60
N ILE A 130 17.88 1.66 10.12
CA ILE A 130 17.66 0.68 11.21
C ILE A 130 17.22 -0.67 10.64
N MET A 131 16.31 -0.66 9.67
CA MET A 131 15.77 -1.87 9.07
C MET A 131 16.82 -2.59 8.21
N PRO A 132 16.82 -3.93 8.13
CA PRO A 132 17.71 -4.68 7.26
C PRO A 132 17.67 -4.14 5.83
N SER A 133 18.86 -3.96 5.23
CA SER A 133 19.02 -3.37 3.89
C SER A 133 19.00 -4.42 2.77
N ASP A 134 19.18 -5.69 3.11
CA ASP A 134 19.19 -6.85 2.23
C ASP A 134 17.83 -7.58 2.18
N ARG A 135 16.80 -6.99 2.80
CA ARG A 135 15.45 -7.54 2.87
C ARG A 135 14.43 -6.52 2.34
N PRO A 136 13.37 -6.96 1.64
CA PRO A 136 12.36 -6.07 1.09
C PRO A 136 11.55 -5.39 2.20
N ARG A 137 11.23 -4.12 1.97
CA ARG A 137 10.43 -3.27 2.87
C ARG A 137 9.05 -3.00 2.26
N TYR A 138 7.99 -3.39 2.94
CA TYR A 138 6.62 -3.29 2.47
C TYR A 138 5.83 -2.22 3.22
N LEU A 139 5.47 -1.12 2.57
CA LEU A 139 4.63 -0.07 3.16
C LEU A 139 3.15 -0.36 2.91
N MET A 140 2.41 -0.60 3.98
CA MET A 140 1.02 -1.06 3.90
C MET A 140 0.03 0.09 3.74
N GLY A 141 -0.90 -0.03 2.80
CA GLY A 141 -2.07 0.85 2.65
C GLY A 141 -1.81 2.23 2.04
N VAL A 142 -0.57 2.55 1.65
CA VAL A 142 -0.19 3.84 1.08
C VAL A 142 -0.30 3.80 -0.44
N GLY A 143 -0.93 4.83 -1.04
CA GLY A 143 -1.26 4.71 -2.45
C GLY A 143 -1.46 5.95 -3.29
N THR A 144 -1.16 7.18 -2.87
CA THR A 144 -1.13 8.26 -3.89
C THR A 144 0.13 8.09 -4.75
N PRO A 145 0.08 8.38 -6.08
CA PRO A 145 1.26 8.23 -6.93
C PRO A 145 2.48 9.01 -6.44
N ALA A 146 2.28 10.20 -5.88
CA ALA A 146 3.33 11.00 -5.26
C ALA A 146 3.95 10.29 -4.04
N ASN A 147 3.12 9.77 -3.13
CA ASN A 147 3.62 9.08 -1.93
C ASN A 147 4.41 7.81 -2.29
N LEU A 148 4.02 7.08 -3.35
CA LEU A 148 4.78 5.92 -3.81
C LEU A 148 6.22 6.31 -4.18
N LEU A 149 6.40 7.37 -4.99
CA LEU A 149 7.74 7.81 -5.39
C LEU A 149 8.53 8.38 -4.20
N GLU A 150 7.88 9.08 -3.29
CA GLU A 150 8.51 9.59 -2.07
C GLU A 150 8.94 8.47 -1.11
N ALA A 151 8.16 7.40 -1.00
CA ALA A 151 8.49 6.24 -0.19
C ALA A 151 9.60 5.39 -0.81
N ILE A 152 9.61 5.22 -2.14
CA ILE A 152 10.73 4.59 -2.86
C ILE A 152 12.03 5.35 -2.59
N ALA A 153 12.01 6.69 -2.61
CA ALA A 153 13.17 7.51 -2.28
C ALA A 153 13.70 7.29 -0.84
N ARG A 154 12.86 6.72 0.04
CA ARG A 154 13.15 6.40 1.45
C ARG A 154 13.40 4.89 1.65
N GLY A 155 13.56 4.15 0.56
CA GLY A 155 13.93 2.74 0.56
C GLY A 155 12.79 1.77 0.83
N VAL A 156 11.56 2.11 0.41
CA VAL A 156 10.44 1.16 0.39
C VAL A 156 10.38 0.44 -0.96
N ASP A 157 10.14 -0.87 -0.94
CA ASP A 157 10.18 -1.75 -2.11
C ASP A 157 8.81 -2.25 -2.56
N MET A 158 7.87 -2.40 -1.63
CA MET A 158 6.54 -2.97 -1.87
C MET A 158 5.44 -2.06 -1.34
N PHE A 159 4.30 -2.08 -2.04
CA PHE A 159 3.13 -1.25 -1.73
C PHE A 159 1.84 -1.99 -2.03
N ASP A 160 0.80 -1.66 -1.28
CA ASP A 160 -0.58 -2.02 -1.61
C ASP A 160 -1.49 -0.81 -1.37
N CYS A 161 -2.52 -0.66 -2.21
CA CYS A 161 -3.58 0.30 -1.92
C CYS A 161 -4.84 0.01 -2.71
N VAL A 162 -5.99 0.24 -2.09
CA VAL A 162 -7.29 0.20 -2.76
C VAL A 162 -7.52 1.42 -3.67
N MET A 163 -6.76 2.51 -3.49
CA MET A 163 -6.94 3.78 -4.17
C MET A 163 -7.11 3.68 -5.69
N PRO A 164 -6.23 3.00 -6.46
CA PRO A 164 -6.36 2.93 -7.92
C PRO A 164 -7.73 2.41 -8.37
N THR A 165 -8.28 1.39 -7.71
CA THR A 165 -9.57 0.80 -8.11
C THR A 165 -10.77 1.50 -7.44
N ARG A 166 -10.67 1.85 -6.16
CA ARG A 166 -11.75 2.52 -5.41
C ARG A 166 -12.04 3.91 -5.97
N ASN A 167 -11.01 4.70 -6.25
CA ASN A 167 -11.17 6.04 -6.79
C ASN A 167 -11.57 6.03 -8.26
N ALA A 168 -11.05 5.07 -9.05
CA ALA A 168 -11.47 4.84 -10.43
C ALA A 168 -12.99 4.64 -10.55
N ARG A 169 -13.57 3.76 -9.73
CA ARG A 169 -15.02 3.50 -9.73
C ARG A 169 -15.85 4.74 -9.39
N ASN A 170 -15.25 5.75 -8.76
CA ASN A 170 -15.88 7.02 -8.44
C ASN A 170 -15.57 8.15 -9.46
N GLY A 171 -14.85 7.84 -10.53
CA GLY A 171 -14.53 8.79 -11.61
C GLY A 171 -13.24 9.56 -11.43
N MET A 172 -12.40 9.22 -10.45
CA MET A 172 -11.07 9.79 -10.28
C MET A 172 -10.02 8.92 -10.97
N VAL A 173 -9.30 9.51 -11.92
CA VAL A 173 -8.34 8.83 -12.79
C VAL A 173 -6.96 9.49 -12.70
N PHE A 174 -5.91 8.68 -12.61
CA PHE A 174 -4.51 9.14 -12.49
C PHE A 174 -3.83 9.15 -13.85
N THR A 175 -3.12 10.22 -14.18
CA THR A 175 -2.38 10.37 -15.44
C THR A 175 -1.00 11.00 -15.20
N HIS A 176 -0.12 10.94 -16.19
CA HIS A 176 1.21 11.57 -16.12
C HIS A 176 1.18 13.11 -15.99
N GLU A 177 0.05 13.74 -16.33
CA GLU A 177 -0.14 15.19 -16.23
C GLU A 177 -1.00 15.61 -15.02
N GLY A 178 -1.48 14.64 -14.23
CA GLY A 178 -2.24 14.88 -13.00
C GLY A 178 -3.51 14.05 -12.87
N ILE A 179 -4.35 14.46 -11.94
CA ILE A 179 -5.54 13.73 -11.50
C ILE A 179 -6.78 14.30 -12.18
N LEU A 180 -7.48 13.45 -12.93
CA LEU A 180 -8.75 13.77 -13.58
C LEU A 180 -9.92 13.41 -12.66
N ASN A 181 -10.91 14.28 -12.56
CA ASN A 181 -12.26 13.93 -12.10
C ASN A 181 -13.22 13.94 -13.29
N LEU A 182 -13.52 12.77 -13.83
CA LEU A 182 -14.21 12.60 -15.11
C LEU A 182 -15.68 13.04 -15.08
N LYS A 183 -16.30 13.17 -13.91
CA LYS A 183 -17.67 13.68 -13.80
C LYS A 183 -17.77 15.20 -14.08
N ASN A 184 -16.64 15.92 -14.02
CA ASN A 184 -16.60 17.36 -14.27
C ASN A 184 -17.11 17.70 -15.68
N LEU A 185 -17.94 18.73 -15.82
CA LEU A 185 -18.54 19.17 -17.08
C LEU A 185 -17.51 19.53 -18.15
N LYS A 186 -16.34 20.04 -17.75
CA LYS A 186 -15.29 20.46 -18.70
C LYS A 186 -14.79 19.34 -19.62
N TRP A 187 -14.92 18.07 -19.19
CA TRP A 187 -14.51 16.92 -20.00
C TRP A 187 -15.56 16.47 -21.02
N ARG A 188 -16.74 17.10 -21.06
CA ARG A 188 -17.87 16.67 -21.92
C ARG A 188 -17.53 16.55 -23.40
N ASN A 189 -16.70 17.47 -23.91
CA ASN A 189 -16.30 17.52 -25.32
C ASN A 189 -14.78 17.30 -25.48
N ASP A 190 -14.11 16.75 -24.46
CA ASP A 190 -12.69 16.43 -24.55
C ASP A 190 -12.50 15.05 -25.20
N HIS A 191 -12.18 15.05 -26.49
CA HIS A 191 -11.95 13.84 -27.27
C HIS A 191 -10.52 13.29 -27.15
N SER A 192 -9.66 13.90 -26.35
CA SER A 192 -8.32 13.36 -26.06
C SER A 192 -8.41 12.06 -25.25
N PRO A 193 -7.41 11.17 -25.36
CA PRO A 193 -7.34 9.96 -24.55
C PRO A 193 -7.24 10.30 -23.06
N LEU A 194 -7.47 9.30 -22.19
CA LEU A 194 -7.33 9.48 -20.74
C LEU A 194 -5.92 9.96 -20.40
N ASP A 195 -4.93 9.24 -20.91
CA ASP A 195 -3.52 9.56 -20.78
C ASP A 195 -2.78 9.25 -22.10
N PRO A 196 -2.34 10.28 -22.85
CA PRO A 196 -1.58 10.10 -24.08
C PRO A 196 -0.22 9.40 -23.87
N SER A 197 0.38 9.55 -22.69
CA SER A 197 1.71 9.02 -22.35
C SER A 197 1.67 7.60 -21.79
N SER A 198 0.47 7.06 -21.52
CA SER A 198 0.35 5.71 -20.97
C SER A 198 0.78 4.66 -22.01
N SER A 199 1.48 3.62 -21.58
CA SER A 199 1.85 2.46 -22.40
C SER A 199 0.67 1.51 -22.67
N SER A 200 -0.41 1.58 -21.87
CA SER A 200 -1.61 0.77 -22.04
C SER A 200 -2.47 1.22 -23.22
N GLY A 201 -2.76 0.30 -24.15
CA GLY A 201 -3.63 0.57 -25.30
C GLY A 201 -5.06 0.97 -24.89
N LEU A 202 -5.55 0.49 -23.74
CA LEU A 202 -6.86 0.87 -23.21
C LEU A 202 -6.91 2.35 -22.80
N SER A 203 -5.84 2.86 -22.18
CA SER A 203 -5.70 4.27 -21.78
C SER A 203 -5.76 5.24 -22.96
N ARG A 204 -5.30 4.78 -24.13
CA ARG A 204 -5.26 5.56 -25.38
C ARG A 204 -6.48 5.36 -26.28
N LYS A 205 -7.30 4.34 -26.02
CA LYS A 205 -8.46 3.96 -26.85
C LYS A 205 -9.69 4.82 -26.60
N TYR A 206 -10.00 5.09 -25.33
CA TYR A 206 -11.22 5.80 -24.95
C TYR A 206 -10.92 7.27 -24.67
N SER A 207 -11.82 8.15 -25.12
CA SER A 207 -11.73 9.57 -24.81
C SER A 207 -12.24 9.90 -23.42
N ARG A 208 -11.79 11.03 -22.88
CA ARG A 208 -12.30 11.59 -21.62
C ARG A 208 -13.80 11.87 -21.70
N ALA A 209 -14.28 12.40 -22.83
CA ALA A 209 -15.69 12.64 -23.10
C ALA A 209 -16.53 11.36 -23.04
N TYR A 210 -16.07 10.28 -23.68
CA TYR A 210 -16.78 9.00 -23.67
C TYR A 210 -16.84 8.42 -22.26
N LEU A 211 -15.72 8.40 -21.54
CA LEU A 211 -15.71 7.83 -20.20
C LEU A 211 -16.52 8.67 -19.21
N ARG A 212 -16.52 10.01 -19.35
CA ARG A 212 -17.45 10.88 -18.63
C ARG A 212 -18.91 10.52 -18.91
N HIS A 213 -19.28 10.33 -20.18
CA HIS A 213 -20.64 9.96 -20.55
C HIS A 213 -21.07 8.68 -19.81
N LEU A 214 -20.22 7.65 -19.81
CA LEU A 214 -20.50 6.40 -19.08
C LEU A 214 -20.68 6.65 -17.57
N PHE A 215 -19.85 7.49 -16.95
CA PHE A 215 -20.00 7.83 -15.53
C PHE A 215 -21.30 8.57 -15.21
N VAL A 216 -21.72 9.51 -16.06
CA VAL A 216 -22.96 10.27 -15.86
C VAL A 216 -24.20 9.42 -16.16
N SER A 217 -24.09 8.47 -17.09
CA SER A 217 -25.12 7.48 -17.38
C SER A 217 -25.17 6.32 -16.37
N ASN A 218 -24.28 6.28 -15.38
CA ASN A 218 -24.15 5.19 -14.39
C ASN A 218 -23.89 3.81 -14.99
N GLU A 219 -23.14 3.76 -16.10
CA GLU A 219 -22.76 2.50 -16.75
C GLU A 219 -21.63 1.79 -15.98
N LEU A 220 -21.79 0.50 -15.70
CA LEU A 220 -20.78 -0.31 -15.00
C LEU A 220 -19.43 -0.33 -15.74
N LEU A 221 -19.48 -0.24 -17.07
CA LEU A 221 -18.30 -0.16 -17.93
C LEU A 221 -17.39 1.02 -17.58
N ALA A 222 -17.93 2.13 -17.06
CA ALA A 222 -17.14 3.29 -16.65
C ALA A 222 -16.11 2.90 -15.57
N GLY A 223 -16.58 2.22 -14.53
CA GLY A 223 -15.75 1.77 -13.42
C GLY A 223 -14.73 0.71 -13.84
N GLN A 224 -15.09 -0.16 -14.78
CA GLN A 224 -14.18 -1.18 -15.32
C GLN A 224 -13.02 -0.53 -16.09
N ILE A 225 -13.32 0.33 -17.08
CA ILE A 225 -12.31 1.03 -17.88
C ILE A 225 -11.39 1.87 -16.97
N ALA A 226 -11.97 2.66 -16.08
CA ALA A 226 -11.20 3.51 -15.17
C ALA A 226 -10.30 2.69 -14.23
N SER A 227 -10.78 1.53 -13.74
CA SER A 227 -9.99 0.70 -12.81
C SER A 227 -8.80 0.06 -13.51
N VAL A 228 -9.00 -0.48 -14.72
CA VAL A 228 -7.92 -1.06 -15.53
C VAL A 228 -6.90 0.02 -15.92
N HIS A 229 -7.37 1.21 -16.27
CA HIS A 229 -6.50 2.35 -16.53
C HIS A 229 -5.64 2.72 -15.31
N ASN A 230 -6.25 2.94 -14.15
CA ASN A 230 -5.50 3.32 -12.94
C ASN A 230 -4.50 2.23 -12.51
N LEU A 231 -4.87 0.95 -12.60
CA LEU A 231 -3.93 -0.14 -12.32
C LEU A 231 -2.76 -0.15 -13.31
N SER A 232 -3.04 0.02 -14.61
CA SER A 232 -2.02 0.12 -15.65
C SER A 232 -1.07 1.30 -15.38
N PHE A 233 -1.62 2.45 -14.98
CA PHE A 233 -0.84 3.63 -14.62
C PHE A 233 0.09 3.36 -13.43
N TYR A 234 -0.39 2.71 -12.36
CA TYR A 234 0.45 2.39 -11.19
C TYR A 234 1.57 1.43 -11.56
N LEU A 235 1.27 0.37 -12.33
CA LEU A 235 2.28 -0.59 -12.77
C LEU A 235 3.35 0.07 -13.65
N GLN A 236 2.93 0.93 -14.59
CA GLN A 236 3.84 1.72 -15.42
C GLN A 236 4.70 2.66 -14.57
N LEU A 237 4.12 3.38 -13.60
CA LEU A 237 4.86 4.27 -12.71
C LEU A 237 5.94 3.52 -11.92
N MET A 238 5.63 2.31 -11.44
CA MET A 238 6.61 1.47 -10.74
C MET A 238 7.70 0.93 -11.69
N GLU A 239 7.36 0.65 -12.95
CA GLU A 239 8.33 0.26 -13.98
C GLU A 239 9.29 1.41 -14.32
N GLU A 240 8.75 2.61 -14.53
CA GLU A 240 9.54 3.83 -14.77
C GLU A 240 10.45 4.15 -13.58
N ALA A 241 9.94 4.04 -12.34
CA ALA A 241 10.74 4.22 -11.14
C ALA A 241 11.93 3.26 -11.10
N ARG A 242 11.70 1.96 -11.33
CA ARG A 242 12.79 0.96 -11.41
C ARG A 242 13.82 1.30 -12.48
N GLY A 243 13.36 1.69 -13.68
CA GLY A 243 14.25 2.10 -14.77
C GLY A 243 15.14 3.30 -14.40
N HIS A 244 14.55 4.31 -13.78
CA HIS A 244 15.29 5.49 -13.33
C HIS A 244 16.23 5.23 -12.15
N ILE A 245 15.92 4.28 -11.27
CA ILE A 245 16.83 3.83 -10.20
C ILE A 245 18.04 3.15 -10.82
N ALA A 246 17.83 2.18 -11.72
CA ALA A 246 18.92 1.47 -12.40
C ALA A 246 19.83 2.41 -13.21
N ALA A 247 19.25 3.46 -13.79
CA ALA A 247 19.99 4.49 -14.54
C ALA A 247 20.62 5.59 -13.65
N GLY A 248 20.42 5.57 -12.33
CA GLY A 248 20.92 6.60 -11.42
C GLY A 248 20.27 7.99 -11.58
N THR A 249 19.11 8.07 -12.23
CA THR A 249 18.40 9.34 -12.55
C THR A 249 17.11 9.54 -11.76
N PHE A 250 16.75 8.60 -10.89
CA PHE A 250 15.51 8.60 -10.10
C PHE A 250 15.23 9.91 -9.37
N SER A 251 16.21 10.44 -8.63
CA SER A 251 16.02 11.67 -7.84
C SER A 251 15.65 12.88 -8.70
N GLN A 252 16.23 13.02 -9.89
CA GLN A 252 15.90 14.10 -10.81
C GLN A 252 14.51 13.91 -11.43
N TRP A 253 14.23 12.69 -11.92
CA TRP A 253 12.94 12.35 -12.50
C TRP A 253 11.78 12.54 -11.51
N LYS A 254 11.92 12.02 -10.28
CA LYS A 254 10.94 12.20 -9.20
C LYS A 254 10.63 13.67 -8.93
N ARG A 255 11.66 14.52 -8.80
CA ARG A 255 11.48 15.96 -8.53
C ARG A 255 10.65 16.67 -9.59
N GLN A 256 10.75 16.24 -10.85
CA GLN A 256 9.97 16.80 -11.95
C GLN A 256 8.53 16.23 -11.98
N LEU A 257 8.38 14.94 -11.68
CA LEU A 257 7.12 14.23 -11.86
C LEU A 257 6.15 14.40 -10.67
N VAL A 258 6.64 14.37 -9.43
CA VAL A 258 5.79 14.45 -8.21
C VAL A 258 4.83 15.66 -8.22
N PRO A 259 5.25 16.89 -8.57
CA PRO A 259 4.33 18.04 -8.65
C PRO A 259 3.21 17.85 -9.68
N LYS A 260 3.48 17.17 -10.81
CA LYS A 260 2.46 16.85 -11.80
C LYS A 260 1.46 15.83 -11.26
N LEU A 261 1.95 14.77 -10.62
CA LEU A 261 1.11 13.71 -10.07
C LEU A 261 0.16 14.19 -8.96
N ALA A 262 0.53 15.24 -8.23
CA ALA A 262 -0.30 15.85 -7.19
C ALA A 262 -1.33 16.85 -7.75
N ARG A 263 -1.18 17.29 -9.00
CA ARG A 263 -2.02 18.32 -9.61
C ARG A 263 -3.41 17.77 -9.91
N LYS A 264 -4.45 18.47 -9.46
CA LYS A 264 -5.83 18.25 -9.94
C LYS A 264 -6.03 19.01 -11.23
N LEU A 265 -6.46 18.30 -12.27
CA LEU A 265 -6.69 18.87 -13.60
C LEU A 265 -8.07 19.45 -13.75
#